data_AF-A0A0F8X9K3-F1
#
_entry.id   AF-A0A0F8X9K3-F1
#
_cell.length_a   1.000
_cell.length_b   1.000
_cell.length_c   1.000
_cell.angle_alpha   90.00
_cell.angle_beta   90.00
_cell.angle_gamma   90.00
#
_symmetry.space_group_name_H-M   'P 1'
#
loop_
_entity.id
_entity.type
_entity.pdbx_description
1 polymer ?
#
loop_
_entity_poly.entity_id
_entity_poly.type
_entity_poly.pdbx_seq_one_letter_code
_entity_poly.pdbx_strand_id
1 'polypeptide(L)'
;MYGFSAKLNSALKNNEYIRDYCRGLEISGENPWDLTLTTEWKDIGKIKITSFVLSDLWALRDWWVYSLNYNSKHLFPLFPTNETLERGITNHYKNHVQRRDIIFNAWLLKEDYLTQDLENEIIGHFFLNRCGTEPEPGLAVADRFQKRKL
;
A
#
# COMPACT_ATOMS: atom_id res chain seq x y z
N MET A 1 -12.73 -20.85 15.84
CA MET A 1 -11.40 -20.25 15.59
C MET A 1 -11.63 -18.89 14.97
N TYR A 2 -11.23 -17.77 15.59
CA TYR A 2 -11.43 -16.45 14.98
C TYR A 2 -10.54 -16.32 13.74
N GLY A 3 -11.12 -15.93 12.60
CA GLY A 3 -10.42 -15.76 11.32
C GLY A 3 -9.34 -14.69 11.37
N PHE A 4 -8.42 -14.70 10.39
CA PHE A 4 -7.29 -13.76 10.29
C PHE A 4 -7.72 -12.29 10.46
N SER A 5 -8.74 -11.86 9.71
CA SER A 5 -9.32 -10.51 9.80
C SER A 5 -9.80 -10.14 11.20
N ALA A 6 -10.40 -11.08 11.95
CA ALA A 6 -10.87 -10.83 13.32
C ALA A 6 -9.70 -10.63 14.32
N LYS A 7 -8.63 -11.42 14.14
CA LYS A 7 -7.39 -11.26 14.93
C LYS A 7 -6.72 -9.91 14.65
N LEU A 8 -6.61 -9.55 13.36
CA LEU A 8 -6.05 -8.26 12.95
C LEU A 8 -6.89 -7.10 13.49
N ASN A 9 -8.22 -7.17 13.36
CA ASN A 9 -9.13 -6.14 13.89
C ASN A 9 -8.94 -5.93 15.39
N SER A 10 -8.80 -7.05 16.14
CA SER A 10 -8.54 -6.99 17.58
C SER A 10 -7.21 -6.32 17.90
N ALA A 11 -6.15 -6.63 17.14
CA ALA A 11 -4.84 -6.00 17.32
C ALA A 11 -4.85 -4.50 17.00
N LEU A 12 -5.51 -4.08 15.92
CA LEU A 12 -5.54 -2.69 15.48
C LEU A 12 -6.42 -1.81 16.38
N LYS A 13 -7.57 -2.30 16.85
CA LYS A 13 -8.45 -1.56 17.78
C LYS A 13 -7.81 -1.28 19.13
N ASN A 14 -6.90 -2.16 19.57
CA ASN A 14 -6.15 -1.99 20.82
C ASN A 14 -4.93 -1.08 20.67
N ASN A 15 -4.61 -0.62 19.47
CA ASN A 15 -3.52 0.30 19.22
C ASN A 15 -4.01 1.76 19.36
N GLU A 16 -3.47 2.48 20.34
CA GLU A 16 -3.89 3.85 20.65
C GLU A 16 -3.69 4.81 19.48
N TYR A 17 -2.59 4.69 18.74
CA TYR A 17 -2.33 5.52 17.56
C TYR A 17 -3.37 5.29 16.46
N ILE A 18 -3.73 4.03 16.20
CA ILE A 18 -4.72 3.74 15.15
C ILE A 18 -6.09 4.24 15.56
N ARG A 19 -6.48 4.04 16.82
CA ARG A 19 -7.78 4.48 17.34
C ARG A 19 -7.99 6.00 17.24
N ASP A 20 -6.93 6.78 17.41
CA ASP A 20 -7.01 8.24 17.41
C ASP A 20 -7.04 8.86 16.00
N TYR A 21 -6.53 8.12 15.00
CA TYR A 21 -6.38 8.61 13.61
C TYR A 21 -7.31 7.93 12.60
N CYS A 22 -7.82 6.74 12.89
CA CYS A 22 -8.64 5.95 11.98
C CYS A 22 -10.07 5.78 12.51
N ARG A 23 -11.07 6.01 11.65
CA ARG A 23 -12.50 5.80 11.94
C ARG A 23 -13.12 4.85 10.93
N GLY A 24 -14.13 4.10 11.37
CA GLY A 24 -14.86 3.18 10.48
C GLY A 24 -13.97 2.09 9.88
N LEU A 25 -13.02 1.56 10.65
CA LEU A 25 -12.11 0.51 10.18
C LEU A 25 -12.90 -0.77 9.84
N GLU A 26 -12.86 -1.12 8.56
CA GLU A 26 -13.39 -2.36 7.99
C GLU A 26 -12.23 -3.23 7.52
N ILE A 27 -12.28 -4.52 7.84
CA ILE A 27 -11.23 -5.50 7.52
C ILE A 27 -11.87 -6.71 6.88
N SER A 28 -11.39 -7.11 5.70
CA SER A 28 -11.77 -8.34 5.03
C SER A 28 -10.55 -9.10 4.50
N GLY A 29 -10.72 -10.40 4.25
CA GLY A 29 -9.65 -11.31 3.84
C GLY A 29 -9.46 -12.46 4.81
N GLU A 30 -8.92 -13.57 4.32
CA GLU A 30 -8.66 -14.78 5.10
C GLU A 30 -7.17 -14.95 5.42
N ASN A 31 -6.29 -14.24 4.73
CA ASN A 31 -4.85 -14.30 4.87
C ASN A 31 -4.19 -12.96 4.46
N PRO A 32 -2.86 -12.80 4.62
CA PRO A 32 -2.20 -11.56 4.24
C PRO A 32 -2.26 -11.20 2.75
N TRP A 33 -2.43 -12.16 1.83
CA TRP A 33 -2.40 -11.93 0.37
C TRP A 33 -3.75 -11.55 -0.23
N ASP A 34 -4.84 -11.63 0.53
CA ASP A 34 -6.18 -11.17 0.14
C ASP A 34 -6.74 -10.08 1.08
N LEU A 35 -5.88 -9.55 1.97
CA LEU A 35 -6.25 -8.56 2.94
C LEU A 35 -6.69 -7.26 2.25
N THR A 36 -7.85 -6.76 2.68
CA THR A 36 -8.35 -5.43 2.37
C THR A 36 -8.70 -4.71 3.67
N LEU A 37 -8.23 -3.47 3.80
CA LEU A 37 -8.59 -2.56 4.89
C LEU A 37 -9.22 -1.32 4.29
N THR A 38 -10.37 -0.90 4.83
CA THR A 38 -10.98 0.40 4.48
C THR A 38 -11.15 1.20 5.75
N THR A 39 -10.76 2.46 5.73
CA THR A 39 -10.90 3.34 6.89
C THR A 39 -10.97 4.79 6.46
N GLU A 40 -11.56 5.64 7.28
CA GLU A 40 -11.42 7.08 7.18
C GLU A 40 -10.22 7.53 8.02
N TRP A 41 -9.22 8.13 7.38
CA TRP A 41 -7.99 8.58 8.02
C TRP A 41 -8.04 10.08 8.25
N LYS A 42 -7.80 10.50 9.49
CA LYS A 42 -7.85 11.89 9.93
C LYS A 42 -6.93 12.78 9.08
N ASP A 43 -7.46 13.91 8.62
CA ASP A 43 -6.79 14.93 7.79
C ASP A 43 -6.36 14.45 6.38
N ILE A 44 -6.66 13.20 5.99
CA ILE A 44 -6.31 12.65 4.67
C ILE A 44 -7.58 12.31 3.87
N GLY A 45 -8.55 11.66 4.49
CA GLY A 45 -9.78 11.18 3.85
C GLY A 45 -9.90 9.67 3.87
N LYS A 46 -10.76 9.12 3.00
CA LYS A 46 -11.03 7.68 2.96
C LYS A 46 -9.88 6.94 2.28
N ILE A 47 -9.31 5.96 2.97
CA ILE A 47 -8.20 5.15 2.48
C ILE A 47 -8.65 3.69 2.34
N LYS A 48 -8.21 3.05 1.27
CA LYS A 48 -8.32 1.60 1.07
C LYS A 48 -6.93 1.00 0.89
N ILE A 49 -6.57 0.04 1.73
CA ILE A 49 -5.33 -0.73 1.60
C ILE A 49 -5.70 -2.09 1.02
N THR A 50 -5.13 -2.45 -0.12
CA THR A 50 -5.38 -3.72 -0.80
C THR A 50 -4.07 -4.41 -1.13
N SER A 51 -4.11 -5.74 -1.16
CA SER A 51 -3.03 -6.52 -1.76
C SER A 51 -2.79 -6.09 -3.21
N PHE A 52 -1.53 -6.09 -3.64
CA PHE A 52 -1.15 -5.66 -4.98
C PHE A 52 -1.75 -6.60 -6.06
N VAL A 53 -2.39 -6.02 -7.07
CA VAL A 53 -2.88 -6.75 -8.25
C VAL A 53 -2.34 -6.11 -9.54
N LEU A 54 -2.22 -6.91 -10.60
CA LEU A 54 -1.57 -6.44 -11.84
C LEU A 54 -2.32 -5.28 -12.52
N SER A 55 -3.63 -5.15 -12.33
CA SER A 55 -4.40 -4.00 -12.83
C SER A 55 -3.92 -2.67 -12.26
N ASP A 56 -3.26 -2.67 -11.11
CA ASP A 56 -2.73 -1.47 -10.44
C ASP A 56 -1.46 -0.95 -11.11
N LEU A 57 -0.87 -1.69 -12.07
CA LEU A 57 0.41 -1.40 -12.71
C LEU A 57 0.52 0.06 -13.17
N TRP A 58 -0.48 0.55 -13.90
CA TRP A 58 -0.45 1.91 -14.48
C TRP A 58 -0.53 2.98 -13.40
N ALA A 59 -1.43 2.79 -12.42
CA ALA A 59 -1.54 3.71 -11.27
C ALA A 59 -0.26 3.73 -10.43
N LEU A 60 0.37 2.57 -10.22
CA LEU A 60 1.63 2.47 -9.48
C LEU A 60 2.79 3.11 -10.25
N ARG A 61 2.82 2.95 -11.58
CA ARG A 61 3.79 3.62 -12.43
C ARG A 61 3.62 5.14 -12.37
N ASP A 62 2.40 5.63 -12.50
CA ASP A 62 2.11 7.06 -12.46
C ASP A 62 2.41 7.64 -11.08
N TRP A 63 2.05 6.94 -10.01
CA TRP A 63 2.46 7.31 -8.65
C TRP A 63 3.99 7.37 -8.50
N TRP A 64 4.72 6.36 -8.98
CA TRP A 64 6.18 6.34 -8.92
C TRP A 64 6.78 7.54 -9.66
N VAL A 65 6.29 7.83 -10.87
CA VAL A 65 6.82 8.91 -11.71
C VAL A 65 6.48 10.28 -11.13
N TYR A 66 5.22 10.51 -10.74
CA TYR A 66 4.68 11.84 -10.47
C TYR A 66 4.52 12.19 -8.98
N SER A 67 4.46 11.20 -8.08
CA SER A 67 4.23 11.45 -6.64
C SER A 67 5.49 11.36 -5.78
N LEU A 68 6.59 10.87 -6.34
CA LEU A 68 7.89 10.78 -5.67
C LEU A 68 8.93 11.67 -6.36
N ASN A 69 9.59 12.50 -5.58
CA ASN A 69 10.74 13.30 -5.98
C ASN A 69 11.99 12.42 -6.12
N TYR A 70 13.04 13.01 -6.68
CA TYR A 70 14.31 12.33 -6.93
C TYR A 70 14.96 11.76 -5.65
N ASN A 71 14.93 12.49 -4.53
CA ASN A 71 15.49 12.05 -3.25
C ASN A 71 14.70 10.87 -2.65
N SER A 72 13.37 10.90 -2.72
CA SER A 72 12.53 9.80 -2.25
C SER A 72 12.77 8.53 -3.07
N LYS A 73 12.96 8.67 -4.39
CA LYS A 73 13.35 7.56 -5.27
C LYS A 73 14.71 6.96 -4.92
N HIS A 74 15.66 7.75 -4.40
CA HIS A 74 16.98 7.27 -3.97
C HIS A 74 16.95 6.30 -2.78
N LEU A 75 15.90 6.35 -1.97
CA LEU A 75 15.74 5.43 -0.83
C LEU A 75 15.38 4.01 -1.29
N PHE A 76 15.05 3.84 -2.57
CA PHE A 76 14.82 2.54 -3.18
C PHE A 76 16.04 2.17 -4.01
N PRO A 77 16.65 1.00 -3.79
CA PRO A 77 18.02 0.67 -4.22
C PRO A 77 18.26 0.58 -5.74
N LEU A 78 17.25 0.87 -6.57
CA LEU A 78 17.35 0.86 -8.02
C LEU A 78 16.56 2.06 -8.55
N PHE A 79 17.21 3.02 -9.21
CA PHE A 79 16.51 3.99 -10.06
C PHE A 79 15.98 3.25 -11.27
N PRO A 80 14.69 2.94 -11.33
CA PRO A 80 14.20 2.26 -12.49
C PRO A 80 13.95 3.33 -13.56
N THR A 81 14.58 3.17 -14.72
CA THR A 81 14.04 3.69 -15.98
C THR A 81 12.63 3.14 -16.18
N ASN A 82 11.77 3.78 -16.98
CA ASN A 82 10.39 3.29 -17.21
C ASN A 82 10.35 1.79 -17.60
N GLU A 83 11.30 1.34 -18.43
CA GLU A 83 11.42 -0.08 -18.83
C GLU A 83 11.82 -1.00 -17.67
N THR A 84 12.72 -0.56 -16.79
CA THR A 84 13.13 -1.36 -15.63
C THR A 84 12.12 -1.30 -14.50
N LEU A 85 11.27 -0.26 -14.46
CA LEU A 85 10.15 -0.11 -13.54
C LEU A 85 9.06 -1.14 -13.86
N GLU A 86 8.63 -1.23 -15.12
CA GLU A 86 7.63 -2.21 -15.55
C GLU A 86 8.10 -3.64 -15.29
N ARG A 87 9.37 -3.94 -15.58
CA ARG A 87 9.98 -5.23 -15.26
C ARG A 87 10.05 -5.49 -13.74
N GLY A 88 10.40 -4.48 -12.96
CA GLY A 88 10.44 -4.53 -11.50
C GLY A 88 9.06 -4.87 -10.92
N ILE A 89 8.02 -4.10 -11.31
CA ILE A 89 6.65 -4.33 -10.87
C ILE A 89 6.15 -5.72 -11.31
N THR A 90 6.47 -6.15 -12.53
CA THR A 90 6.11 -7.50 -13.01
C THR A 90 6.76 -8.60 -12.19
N ASN A 91 8.02 -8.43 -11.78
CA ASN A 91 8.71 -9.41 -10.93
C ASN A 91 8.12 -9.44 -9.51
N HIS A 92 7.82 -8.28 -8.94
CA HIS A 92 7.09 -8.17 -7.67
C HIS A 92 5.73 -8.84 -7.73
N TYR A 93 4.95 -8.62 -8.80
CA TYR A 93 3.68 -9.32 -9.01
C TYR A 93 3.84 -10.84 -9.01
N LYS A 94 4.83 -11.36 -9.75
CA LYS A 94 5.09 -12.81 -9.82
C LYS A 94 5.43 -13.40 -8.45
N ASN A 95 6.28 -12.73 -7.69
CA ASN A 95 6.64 -13.15 -6.34
C ASN A 95 5.43 -13.12 -5.40
N HIS A 96 4.57 -12.12 -5.55
CA HIS A 96 3.36 -11.94 -4.75
C HIS A 96 2.36 -13.08 -4.99
N VAL A 97 2.12 -13.42 -6.26
CA VAL A 97 1.30 -14.57 -6.67
C VAL A 97 1.89 -15.89 -6.15
N GLN A 98 3.22 -16.00 -6.12
CA GLN A 98 3.94 -17.14 -5.55
C GLN A 98 4.05 -17.10 -4.02
N ARG A 99 3.48 -16.08 -3.37
CA ARG A 99 3.49 -15.86 -1.91
C ARG A 99 4.90 -15.79 -1.31
N ARG A 100 5.86 -15.28 -2.10
CA ARG A 100 7.27 -15.10 -1.70
C ARG A 100 7.51 -13.75 -1.04
N ASP A 101 6.73 -12.76 -1.40
CA ASP A 101 6.63 -11.45 -0.77
C ASP A 101 5.16 -11.11 -0.47
N ILE A 102 4.95 -10.04 0.30
CA ILE A 102 3.64 -9.45 0.57
C ILE A 102 3.72 -8.00 0.15
N ILE A 103 2.74 -7.54 -0.63
CA ILE A 103 2.76 -6.19 -1.21
C ILE A 103 1.37 -5.59 -1.10
N PHE A 104 1.30 -4.34 -0.64
CA PHE A 104 0.05 -3.59 -0.52
C PHE A 104 0.16 -2.21 -1.18
N ASN A 105 -0.95 -1.77 -1.75
CA ASN A 105 -1.17 -0.39 -2.16
C ASN A 105 -2.13 0.27 -1.17
N ALA A 106 -1.82 1.49 -0.72
CA ALA A 106 -2.77 2.36 -0.04
C ALA A 106 -3.31 3.37 -1.04
N TRP A 107 -4.63 3.31 -1.23
CA TRP A 107 -5.39 4.17 -2.12
C TRP A 107 -6.10 5.24 -1.33
N LEU A 108 -5.98 6.50 -1.76
CA LEU A 108 -6.92 7.55 -1.39
C LEU A 108 -8.15 7.43 -2.29
N LEU A 109 -9.30 7.15 -1.67
CA LEU A 109 -10.57 7.09 -2.36
C LEU A 109 -11.17 8.49 -2.45
N LYS A 110 -11.53 8.94 -3.65
CA LYS A 110 -12.31 10.16 -3.79
C LYS A 110 -13.77 9.90 -3.46
N GLU A 111 -14.42 10.86 -2.80
CA GLU A 111 -15.83 10.77 -2.41
C GLU A 111 -16.74 10.90 -3.64
N ASP A 112 -16.96 9.80 -4.36
CA ASP A 112 -18.20 9.52 -5.11
C ASP A 112 -18.19 8.06 -5.60
N TYR A 113 -18.95 7.22 -4.90
CA TYR A 113 -18.90 5.76 -4.99
C TYR A 113 -19.44 5.13 -6.29
N LEU A 114 -19.72 5.90 -7.33
CA LEU A 114 -20.51 5.40 -8.47
C LEU A 114 -19.82 5.42 -9.82
N THR A 115 -18.71 6.14 -10.03
CA THR A 115 -18.10 6.17 -11.36
C THR A 115 -16.60 6.43 -11.31
N GLN A 116 -15.85 5.39 -11.70
CA GLN A 116 -14.46 5.37 -12.18
C GLN A 116 -13.35 5.28 -11.10
N ASP A 117 -12.79 4.06 -11.00
CA ASP A 117 -11.51 3.76 -10.35
C ASP A 117 -10.33 4.62 -10.82
N LEU A 118 -10.50 5.37 -11.94
CA LEU A 118 -9.49 6.25 -12.53
C LEU A 118 -9.15 7.48 -11.69
N GLU A 119 -9.99 7.85 -10.73
CA GLU A 119 -9.75 9.01 -9.87
C GLU A 119 -9.14 8.66 -8.51
N ASN A 120 -9.09 7.38 -8.16
CA ASN A 120 -8.41 6.93 -6.95
C ASN A 120 -6.90 7.03 -7.16
N GLU A 121 -6.18 7.39 -6.10
CA GLU A 121 -4.75 7.58 -6.19
C GLU A 121 -4.01 6.71 -5.17
N ILE A 122 -2.95 6.06 -5.62
CA ILE A 122 -2.00 5.42 -4.70
C ILE A 122 -1.27 6.52 -3.93
N ILE A 123 -1.41 6.54 -2.61
CA ILE A 123 -0.70 7.47 -1.74
C ILE A 123 0.46 6.79 -1.02
N GLY A 124 0.50 5.46 -1.03
CA GLY A 124 1.62 4.71 -0.50
C GLY A 124 1.66 3.27 -1.01
N HIS A 125 2.87 2.72 -0.99
CA HIS A 125 3.18 1.37 -1.41
C HIS A 125 4.01 0.70 -0.32
N PHE A 126 3.61 -0.50 0.07
CA PHE A 126 4.18 -1.27 1.18
C PHE A 126 4.62 -2.62 0.63
N PHE A 127 5.79 -3.08 1.01
CA PHE A 127 6.23 -4.42 0.64
C PHE A 127 7.00 -5.06 1.79
N LEU A 128 6.91 -6.39 1.87
CA LEU A 128 7.64 -7.22 2.80
C LEU A 128 8.43 -8.22 1.98
N ASN A 129 9.70 -7.94 1.76
CA ASN A 129 10.61 -8.82 1.02
C ASN A 129 11.34 -9.74 1.99
N ARG A 130 11.63 -10.96 1.57
CA ARG A 130 12.56 -11.84 2.30
C ARG A 130 13.98 -11.57 1.83
N CYS A 131 14.71 -10.71 2.53
CA CYS A 131 16.14 -10.57 2.35
C CYS A 131 16.85 -11.43 3.40
N GLY A 132 17.58 -12.46 2.95
CA GLY A 132 18.62 -13.12 3.75
C GLY A 132 18.21 -14.04 4.90
N THR A 133 17.12 -13.80 5.65
CA THR A 133 16.56 -14.74 6.68
C THR A 133 15.34 -14.16 7.39
N GLU A 134 15.21 -12.82 7.45
CA GLU A 134 14.11 -12.11 8.07
C GLU A 134 13.36 -11.25 7.04
N PRO A 135 12.04 -11.02 7.22
CA PRO A 135 11.28 -10.15 6.34
C PRO A 135 11.68 -8.68 6.58
N GLU A 136 12.16 -8.00 5.54
CA GLU A 136 12.46 -6.58 5.55
C GLU A 136 11.25 -5.77 5.06
N PRO A 137 10.67 -4.90 5.92
CA PRO A 137 9.59 -4.02 5.51
C PRO A 137 10.13 -2.84 4.71
N GLY A 138 9.51 -2.58 3.57
CA GLY A 138 9.69 -1.37 2.78
C GLY A 138 8.40 -0.56 2.73
N LEU A 139 8.54 0.76 2.88
CA LEU A 139 7.44 1.71 2.79
C LEU A 139 7.84 2.87 1.89
N ALA A 140 6.98 3.17 0.93
CA ALA A 140 7.06 4.36 0.10
C ALA A 140 5.75 5.14 0.22
N VAL A 141 5.81 6.44 0.51
CA VAL A 141 4.64 7.31 0.61
C VAL A 141 4.82 8.47 -0.36
N ALA A 142 3.76 8.85 -1.08
CA ALA A 142 3.76 10.03 -1.93
C ALA A 142 4.21 11.27 -1.14
N ASP A 143 5.12 12.06 -1.71
CA ASP A 143 5.86 13.08 -0.95
C ASP A 143 4.97 14.13 -0.29
N ARG A 144 3.86 14.49 -0.95
CA ARG A 144 2.92 15.48 -0.41
C ARG A 144 2.19 15.03 0.85
N PHE A 145 2.19 13.73 1.14
CA PHE A 145 1.64 13.15 2.38
C PHE A 145 2.73 12.89 3.42
N GLN A 146 4.01 13.02 3.05
CA GLN A 146 5.09 12.99 4.03
C GLN A 146 5.09 14.34 4.77
N LYS A 147 4.58 14.35 6.01
CA LYS A 147 4.68 15.55 6.88
C LYS A 147 6.16 15.90 7.04
N ARG A 148 6.57 17.06 6.52
CA ARG A 148 7.96 17.54 6.55
C ARG A 148 8.56 17.44 7.96
N LYS A 149 9.53 16.55 8.11
CA LYS A 149 10.73 16.77 8.93
C LYS A 149 11.92 16.30 8.11
N LEU A 150 12.38 17.16 7.18
CA LEU A 150 13.79 17.19 6.82
C LEU A 150 14.51 17.97 7.91
#